data_AF-A0A084Y634-F1
#
_entry.id   AF-A0A084Y634-F1
#
_cell.length_a   1.000
_cell.length_b   1.000
_cell.length_c   1.000
_cell.angle_alpha   90.00
_cell.angle_beta   90.00
_cell.angle_gamma   90.00
#
_symmetry.space_group_name_H-M   'P 1'
#
loop_
_entity.id
_entity.type
_entity.pdbx_description
1 polymer ?
#
loop_
_entity_poly.entity_id
_entity_poly.type
_entity_poly.pdbx_seq_one_letter_code
_entity_poly.pdbx_strand_id
1 'polypeptide(L)'
;MKLVFVVLASLLSGFAVGDSFPVLGSSGEWPDTSPILSGRASFYGTAFSGRKTASGEHFDHQTISAASNRFPLGALVAVRRVLSARCVVVRINDRMGHRSRLIDLSREAAVRLGMIEAGVTEVEVVALPKFLKGHENACSLAFMPPPHLHAGDESGMGIAKK
;
A
#
# COMPACT_ATOMS: atom_id res chain seq x y z
N MET A 1 -12.54 -30.37 77.02
CA MET A 1 -12.92 -30.08 75.62
C MET A 1 -13.29 -28.62 75.49
N LYS A 2 -12.46 -27.81 74.83
CA LYS A 2 -12.84 -26.57 74.12
C LYS A 2 -11.65 -26.13 73.27
N LEU A 3 -11.89 -26.19 71.96
CA LEU A 3 -11.03 -25.83 70.85
C LEU A 3 -10.89 -24.31 70.78
N VAL A 4 -9.69 -23.79 70.49
CA VAL A 4 -9.53 -22.41 70.01
C VAL A 4 -8.70 -22.45 68.73
N PHE A 5 -9.34 -22.03 67.63
CA PHE A 5 -8.76 -21.90 66.30
C PHE A 5 -7.82 -20.70 66.24
N VAL A 6 -6.60 -20.92 65.75
CA VAL A 6 -5.67 -19.85 65.33
C VAL A 6 -5.99 -19.51 63.87
N VAL A 7 -6.46 -18.29 63.61
CA VAL A 7 -6.59 -17.75 62.25
C VAL A 7 -5.28 -17.04 61.90
N LEU A 8 -4.49 -17.67 61.03
CA LEU A 8 -3.26 -17.11 60.48
C LEU A 8 -3.63 -16.27 59.24
N ALA A 9 -3.58 -14.95 59.37
CA ALA A 9 -3.79 -14.04 58.25
C ALA A 9 -2.52 -13.95 57.39
N SER A 10 -2.53 -14.61 56.24
CA SER A 10 -1.49 -14.52 55.20
C SER A 10 -1.64 -13.21 54.42
N LEU A 11 -0.75 -12.26 54.67
CA LEU A 11 -0.59 -11.04 53.87
C LEU A 11 0.18 -11.39 52.58
N LEU A 12 -0.56 -11.61 51.49
CA LEU A 12 0.01 -11.75 50.14
C LEU A 12 0.52 -10.39 49.66
N SER A 13 1.80 -10.34 49.35
CA SER A 13 2.54 -9.22 48.79
C SER A 13 1.96 -8.83 47.42
N GLY A 14 1.40 -7.64 47.31
CA GLY A 14 1.04 -7.05 46.02
C GLY A 14 2.29 -6.55 45.30
N PHE A 15 2.81 -7.32 44.34
CA PHE A 15 3.70 -6.79 43.31
C PHE A 15 2.83 -6.03 42.31
N ALA A 16 2.76 -4.71 42.45
CA ALA A 16 2.29 -3.85 41.38
C ALA A 16 3.40 -3.80 40.31
N VAL A 17 3.34 -4.70 39.33
CA VAL A 17 4.05 -4.51 38.07
C VAL A 17 3.32 -3.39 37.36
N GLY A 18 3.85 -2.17 37.50
CA GLY A 18 3.49 -1.06 36.64
C GLY A 18 4.03 -1.34 35.25
N ASP A 19 3.38 -2.22 34.49
CA ASP A 19 3.58 -2.30 33.05
C ASP A 19 3.11 -0.96 32.50
N SER A 20 4.09 -0.10 32.23
CA SER A 20 3.90 1.09 31.43
C SER A 20 3.61 0.62 30.01
N PHE A 21 2.35 0.26 29.76
CA PHE A 21 1.86 0.13 28.40
C PHE A 21 2.16 1.45 27.70
N PRO A 22 2.82 1.45 26.53
CA PRO A 22 2.96 2.67 25.76
C PRO A 22 1.54 3.19 25.53
N VAL A 23 1.25 4.37 26.07
CA VAL A 23 0.04 5.12 25.75
C VAL A 23 0.02 5.21 24.23
N LEU A 24 -0.92 4.49 23.61
CA LEU A 24 -1.19 4.62 22.19
C LEU A 24 -1.34 6.11 21.92
N GLY A 25 -0.44 6.62 21.08
CA GLY A 25 -0.47 8.00 20.66
C GLY A 25 -1.88 8.37 20.20
N SER A 26 -2.26 9.61 20.52
CA SER A 26 -3.44 10.28 19.99
C SER A 26 -3.79 9.80 18.58
N SER A 27 -5.07 9.55 18.35
CA SER A 27 -5.73 9.08 17.13
C SER A 27 -5.47 9.97 15.90
N GLY A 28 -4.22 10.15 15.47
CA GLY A 28 -3.85 11.22 14.56
C GLY A 28 -2.71 10.98 13.58
N GLU A 29 -1.90 9.92 13.71
CA GLU A 29 -0.76 9.72 12.78
C GLU A 29 -0.71 8.29 12.22
N TRP A 30 -1.70 7.96 11.40
CA TRP A 30 -1.55 6.85 10.46
C TRP A 30 -0.49 7.24 9.44
N PRO A 31 0.41 6.34 9.00
CA PRO A 31 1.32 6.66 7.92
C PRO A 31 0.48 7.15 6.74
N ASP A 32 0.72 8.38 6.27
CA ASP A 32 0.07 8.99 5.13
C ASP A 32 -0.15 7.92 4.06
N THR A 33 -1.39 7.42 3.96
CA THR A 33 -1.69 6.43 2.93
C THR A 33 -1.53 7.19 1.63
N SER A 34 -0.55 6.77 0.83
CA SER A 34 -0.24 7.50 -0.39
C SER A 34 -1.50 7.59 -1.25
N PRO A 35 -1.81 8.76 -1.82
CA PRO A 35 -3.04 8.93 -2.57
C PRO A 35 -3.06 7.97 -3.77
N ILE A 36 -4.21 7.34 -4.00
CA ILE A 36 -4.46 6.54 -5.20
C ILE A 36 -4.69 7.51 -6.36
N LEU A 37 -3.87 7.40 -7.41
CA LEU A 37 -4.02 8.19 -8.63
C LEU A 37 -4.67 7.34 -9.71
N SER A 38 -5.73 7.84 -10.33
CA SER A 38 -6.39 7.20 -11.47
C SER A 38 -5.93 7.82 -12.80
N GLY A 39 -5.84 7.01 -13.85
CA GLY A 39 -5.65 7.48 -15.21
C GLY A 39 -5.20 6.40 -16.18
N ARG A 40 -4.83 6.81 -17.39
CA ARG A 40 -4.45 5.89 -18.47
C ARG A 40 -3.03 5.35 -18.31
N ALA A 41 -2.87 4.05 -18.57
CA ALA A 41 -1.59 3.40 -18.75
C ALA A 41 -1.37 2.96 -20.20
N SER A 42 -0.13 2.93 -20.65
CA SER A 42 0.29 2.20 -21.85
C SER A 42 1.53 1.34 -21.54
N PHE A 43 2.20 0.81 -22.56
CA PHE A 43 3.50 0.19 -22.40
C PHE A 43 4.44 0.52 -23.56
N TYR A 44 5.74 0.55 -23.28
CA TYR A 44 6.76 0.77 -24.29
C TYR A 44 6.94 -0.46 -25.17
N GLY A 45 7.11 -0.22 -26.48
CA GLY A 45 7.49 -1.26 -27.44
C GLY A 45 8.94 -1.73 -27.26
N THR A 46 9.28 -2.88 -27.86
CA THR A 46 10.62 -3.47 -27.80
C THR A 46 11.70 -2.60 -28.44
N ALA A 47 11.33 -1.71 -29.38
CA ALA A 47 12.23 -0.78 -30.04
C ALA A 47 12.96 0.20 -29.09
N PHE A 48 12.50 0.34 -27.85
CA PHE A 48 13.16 1.19 -26.85
C PHE A 48 14.27 0.48 -26.08
N SER A 49 14.39 -0.86 -26.18
CA SER A 49 15.37 -1.62 -25.39
C SER A 49 16.80 -1.20 -25.69
N GLY A 50 17.62 -1.14 -24.64
CA GLY A 50 19.00 -0.66 -24.69
C GLY A 50 19.15 0.87 -24.68
N ARG A 51 18.06 1.65 -24.69
CA ARG A 51 18.14 3.11 -24.51
C ARG A 51 18.33 3.47 -23.05
N LYS A 52 19.01 4.58 -22.75
CA LYS A 52 19.08 5.12 -21.38
C LYS A 52 17.72 5.66 -20.94
N THR A 53 17.31 5.25 -19.75
CA THR A 53 16.17 5.81 -19.00
C THR A 53 16.61 7.04 -18.20
N ALA A 54 15.65 7.79 -17.64
CA ALA A 54 15.91 8.93 -16.78
C ALA A 54 16.64 8.57 -15.47
N SER A 55 16.60 7.31 -15.00
CA SER A 55 17.44 6.87 -13.89
C SER A 55 18.90 6.62 -14.28
N GLY A 56 19.22 6.67 -15.59
CA GLY A 56 20.55 6.41 -16.14
C GLY A 56 20.80 4.94 -16.51
N GLU A 57 19.89 4.03 -16.12
CA GLU A 57 19.95 2.61 -16.49
C GLU A 57 19.50 2.38 -17.93
N HIS A 58 19.96 1.30 -18.56
CA HIS A 58 19.43 0.88 -19.85
C HIS A 58 18.04 0.26 -19.69
N PHE A 59 17.10 0.67 -20.53
CA PHE A 59 15.78 0.10 -20.57
C PHE A 59 15.82 -1.34 -21.07
N ASP A 60 15.19 -2.23 -20.31
CA ASP A 60 14.95 -3.61 -20.70
C ASP A 60 13.44 -3.89 -20.57
N HIS A 61 12.83 -4.26 -21.69
CA HIS A 61 11.39 -4.53 -21.78
C HIS A 61 10.95 -5.76 -20.97
N GLN A 62 11.90 -6.62 -20.59
CA GLN A 62 11.68 -7.82 -19.78
C GLN A 62 11.73 -7.54 -18.27
N THR A 63 12.23 -6.37 -17.85
CA THR A 63 12.24 -5.97 -16.44
C THR A 63 10.89 -5.44 -15.98
N ILE A 64 10.58 -5.59 -14.69
CA ILE A 64 9.37 -5.03 -14.07
C ILE A 64 9.59 -3.55 -13.72
N SER A 65 9.48 -2.71 -14.73
CA SER A 65 9.74 -1.26 -14.63
C SER A 65 8.65 -0.43 -15.32
N ALA A 66 8.67 0.89 -15.07
CA ALA A 66 7.75 1.84 -15.67
C ALA A 66 8.33 3.28 -15.71
N ALA A 67 7.81 4.08 -16.63
CA ALA A 67 7.97 5.52 -16.66
C ALA A 67 6.76 6.22 -16.07
N SER A 68 6.97 7.23 -15.22
CA SER A 68 5.89 8.11 -14.78
C SER A 68 6.45 9.49 -14.44
N ASN A 69 5.66 10.54 -14.67
CA ASN A 69 5.99 11.91 -14.28
C ASN A 69 5.38 12.29 -12.91
N ARG A 70 4.63 11.38 -12.27
CA ARG A 70 3.92 11.63 -11.01
C ARG A 70 4.62 11.06 -9.78
N PHE A 71 5.56 10.13 -9.98
CA PHE A 71 6.26 9.43 -8.90
C PHE A 71 7.79 9.66 -9.00
N PRO A 72 8.52 9.72 -7.87
CA PRO A 72 9.99 9.82 -7.89
C PRO A 72 10.66 8.66 -8.63
N LEU A 73 11.83 8.90 -9.23
CA LEU A 73 12.67 7.81 -9.75
C LEU A 73 13.10 6.91 -8.59
N GLY A 74 13.14 5.60 -8.81
CA GLY A 74 13.40 4.58 -7.79
C GLY A 74 12.19 4.19 -6.93
N ALA A 75 11.06 4.91 -7.02
CA ALA A 75 9.86 4.54 -6.29
C ALA A 75 9.33 3.18 -6.75
N LEU A 76 8.83 2.38 -5.79
CA LEU A 76 7.98 1.23 -6.09
C LEU A 76 6.53 1.70 -6.03
N VAL A 77 5.74 1.32 -7.02
CA VAL A 77 4.31 1.63 -7.07
C VAL A 77 3.52 0.37 -7.37
N ALA A 78 2.35 0.22 -6.76
CA ALA A 78 1.39 -0.80 -7.14
C ALA A 78 0.48 -0.22 -8.23
N VAL A 79 0.26 -1.00 -9.29
CA VAL A 79 -0.56 -0.62 -10.45
C VAL A 79 -1.68 -1.64 -10.58
N ARG A 80 -2.93 -1.20 -10.48
CA ARG A 80 -4.13 -2.01 -10.65
C ARG A 80 -4.85 -1.61 -11.92
N ARG A 81 -5.26 -2.59 -12.74
CA ARG A 81 -6.07 -2.32 -13.94
C ARG A 81 -7.54 -2.29 -13.54
N VAL A 82 -8.23 -1.17 -13.75
CA VAL A 82 -9.61 -0.96 -13.24
C VAL A 82 -10.59 -2.04 -13.71
N LEU A 83 -10.45 -2.48 -14.97
CA LEU A 83 -11.34 -3.47 -15.58
C LEU A 83 -11.07 -4.93 -15.15
N SER A 84 -10.13 -5.17 -14.22
CA SER A 84 -9.77 -6.53 -13.79
C SER A 84 -9.19 -6.55 -12.37
N ALA A 85 -9.16 -7.71 -11.73
CA ALA A 85 -8.47 -7.85 -10.44
C ALA A 85 -6.92 -7.92 -10.57
N ARG A 86 -6.35 -7.65 -11.75
CA ARG A 86 -4.90 -7.80 -11.99
C ARG A 86 -4.16 -6.58 -11.46
N CYS A 87 -3.04 -6.85 -10.81
CA CYS A 87 -2.19 -5.86 -10.17
C CYS A 87 -0.72 -6.25 -10.36
N VAL A 88 0.15 -5.26 -10.56
CA VAL A 88 1.61 -5.46 -10.59
C VAL A 88 2.32 -4.35 -9.82
N VAL A 89 3.34 -4.72 -9.04
CA VAL A 89 4.26 -3.75 -8.44
C VAL A 89 5.38 -3.48 -9.42
N VAL A 90 5.63 -2.20 -9.72
CA VAL A 90 6.68 -1.78 -10.66
C VAL A 90 7.61 -0.76 -10.03
N ARG A 91 8.86 -0.73 -10.50
CA ARG A 91 9.80 0.33 -10.17
C ARG A 91 9.72 1.45 -11.21
N ILE A 92 9.65 2.69 -10.74
CA ILE A 92 9.73 3.87 -11.59
C ILE A 92 11.19 4.15 -11.91
N ASN A 93 11.60 3.97 -13.15
CA ASN A 93 12.98 4.20 -13.59
C ASN A 93 13.10 5.23 -14.71
N ASP A 94 11.98 5.69 -15.26
CA ASP A 94 12.01 6.61 -16.39
C ASP A 94 10.96 7.72 -16.31
N ARG A 95 11.07 8.68 -17.24
CA ARG A 95 10.14 9.79 -17.43
C ARG A 95 9.50 9.72 -18.81
N MET A 96 8.24 10.09 -18.88
CA MET A 96 7.53 10.20 -20.15
C MET A 96 7.81 11.57 -20.77
N GLY A 97 8.11 11.62 -22.06
CA GLY A 97 8.26 12.88 -22.80
C GLY A 97 6.96 13.67 -22.97
N HIS A 98 5.81 13.08 -22.58
CA HIS A 98 4.49 13.71 -22.60
C HIS A 98 3.76 13.50 -21.26
N ARG A 99 2.62 14.16 -21.08
CA ARG A 99 1.82 14.12 -19.84
C ARG A 99 0.39 13.59 -20.02
N SER A 100 0.08 12.99 -21.18
CA SER A 100 -1.25 12.47 -21.51
C SER A 100 -1.63 11.17 -20.79
N ARG A 101 -0.66 10.48 -20.18
CA ARG A 101 -0.83 9.22 -19.46
C ARG A 101 -0.23 9.31 -18.06
N LEU A 102 -0.77 8.51 -17.15
CA LEU A 102 -0.30 8.41 -15.78
C LEU A 102 1.01 7.63 -15.69
N ILE A 103 1.10 6.54 -16.44
CA ILE A 103 2.22 5.58 -16.38
C ILE A 103 2.38 4.83 -17.70
N ASP A 104 3.63 4.64 -18.12
CA ASP A 104 3.97 3.76 -19.25
C ASP A 104 4.80 2.59 -18.73
N LEU A 105 4.26 1.38 -18.86
CA LEU A 105 4.82 0.16 -18.32
C LEU A 105 5.88 -0.44 -19.27
N SER A 106 6.79 -1.23 -18.71
CA SER A 106 7.53 -2.24 -19.46
C SER A 106 6.58 -3.28 -20.08
N ARG A 107 7.02 -3.97 -21.13
CA ARG A 107 6.23 -5.02 -21.77
C ARG A 107 5.92 -6.15 -20.80
N GLU A 108 6.90 -6.58 -20.00
CA GLU A 108 6.69 -7.64 -19.00
C GLU A 108 5.66 -7.21 -17.93
N ALA A 109 5.73 -5.98 -17.42
CA ALA A 109 4.71 -5.50 -16.47
C ALA A 109 3.31 -5.44 -17.12
N ALA A 110 3.22 -5.05 -18.39
CA ALA A 110 1.96 -5.04 -19.13
C ALA A 110 1.38 -6.45 -19.38
N VAL A 111 2.23 -7.47 -19.59
CA VAL A 111 1.82 -8.88 -19.65
C VAL A 111 1.20 -9.30 -18.32
N ARG A 112 1.86 -9.01 -17.20
CA ARG A 112 1.37 -9.37 -15.86
C ARG A 112 0.07 -8.67 -15.50
N LEU A 113 -0.04 -7.39 -15.87
CA LEU A 113 -1.26 -6.60 -15.74
C LEU A 113 -2.37 -7.01 -16.73
N GLY A 114 -2.03 -7.81 -17.74
CA GLY A 114 -2.97 -8.35 -18.71
C GLY A 114 -3.50 -7.33 -19.71
N MET A 115 -2.67 -6.35 -20.10
CA MET A 115 -3.11 -5.23 -20.96
C MET A 115 -2.50 -5.20 -22.36
N ILE A 116 -1.81 -6.26 -22.77
CA ILE A 116 -1.10 -6.31 -24.08
C ILE A 116 -2.07 -6.09 -25.25
N GLU A 117 -3.20 -6.78 -25.27
CA GLU A 117 -4.20 -6.66 -26.35
C GLU A 117 -4.90 -5.31 -26.35
N ALA A 118 -5.15 -4.74 -25.16
CA ALA A 118 -5.79 -3.44 -25.03
C ALA A 118 -4.89 -2.30 -25.55
N GLY A 119 -3.56 -2.44 -25.43
CA GLY A 119 -2.58 -1.40 -25.73
C GLY A 119 -2.57 -0.29 -24.68
N VAL A 120 -3.73 0.28 -24.41
CA VAL A 120 -3.98 1.33 -23.42
C VAL A 120 -5.21 0.96 -22.58
N THR A 121 -5.14 1.17 -21.27
CA THR A 121 -6.23 0.90 -20.33
C THR A 121 -6.25 1.91 -19.19
N GLU A 122 -7.40 2.07 -18.53
CA GLU A 122 -7.48 2.77 -17.25
C GLU A 122 -6.84 1.95 -16.13
N VAL A 123 -6.09 2.62 -15.26
CA VAL A 123 -5.42 2.05 -14.10
C VAL A 123 -5.55 2.96 -12.88
N GLU A 124 -5.35 2.36 -11.72
CA GLU A 124 -5.08 3.05 -10.48
C GLU A 124 -3.65 2.76 -10.04
N VAL A 125 -2.96 3.77 -9.53
CA VAL A 125 -1.56 3.67 -9.11
C VAL A 125 -1.38 4.30 -7.74
N VAL A 126 -0.70 3.59 -6.86
CA VAL A 126 -0.37 4.06 -5.51
C VAL A 126 1.10 3.78 -5.20
N ALA A 127 1.75 4.68 -4.47
CA ALA A 127 3.12 4.42 -4.01
C ALA A 127 3.11 3.25 -3.02
N LEU A 128 4.04 2.31 -3.21
CA LEU A 128 4.10 1.12 -2.37
C LEU A 128 4.66 1.50 -0.98
N PRO A 129 3.90 1.29 0.10
CA PRO A 129 4.39 1.51 1.45
C PRO A 129 5.65 0.70 1.75
N LYS A 130 6.55 1.25 2.56
CA LYS A 130 7.84 0.60 2.87
C LYS A 130 7.66 -0.78 3.50
N PHE A 131 6.66 -0.96 4.34
CA PHE A 131 6.37 -2.23 5.03
C PHE A 131 5.80 -3.33 4.10
N LEU A 132 5.37 -3.00 2.88
CA LEU A 132 4.90 -3.98 1.89
C LEU A 132 5.98 -4.42 0.91
N LYS A 133 7.20 -3.87 0.98
CA LYS A 133 8.28 -4.26 0.07
C LYS A 133 8.67 -5.73 0.31
N GLY A 134 8.60 -6.54 -0.75
CA GLY A 134 8.90 -7.98 -0.71
C GLY A 134 7.74 -8.85 -0.23
N HIS A 135 6.60 -8.27 0.16
CA HIS A 135 5.42 -9.03 0.54
C HIS A 135 4.77 -9.67 -0.70
N GLU A 136 4.38 -10.95 -0.63
CA GLU A 136 3.77 -11.67 -1.76
C GLU A 136 2.48 -11.01 -2.27
N ASN A 137 1.65 -10.51 -1.35
CA ASN A 137 0.41 -9.80 -1.64
C ASN A 137 0.55 -8.27 -1.66
N ALA A 138 1.78 -7.75 -1.78
CA ALA A 138 2.08 -6.32 -1.71
C ALA A 138 1.17 -5.46 -2.61
N CYS A 139 0.91 -5.93 -3.82
CA CYS A 139 0.13 -5.17 -4.79
C CYS A 139 -1.30 -4.95 -4.33
N SER A 140 -2.01 -6.01 -3.93
CA SER A 140 -3.40 -5.94 -3.49
C SER A 140 -3.53 -5.16 -2.18
N LEU A 141 -2.63 -5.42 -1.22
CA LEU A 141 -2.61 -4.75 0.08
C LEU A 141 -2.38 -3.24 -0.04
N ALA A 142 -1.65 -2.79 -1.06
CA ALA A 142 -1.41 -1.36 -1.29
C ALA A 142 -2.70 -0.57 -1.62
N PHE A 143 -3.75 -1.25 -2.08
CA PHE A 143 -5.06 -0.64 -2.38
C PHE A 143 -6.11 -0.89 -1.30
N MET A 144 -5.77 -1.61 -0.22
CA MET A 144 -6.68 -1.82 0.90
C MET A 144 -6.53 -0.67 1.89
N PRO A 145 -7.64 -0.12 2.41
CA PRO A 145 -7.55 0.76 3.56
C PRO A 145 -6.93 -0.05 4.72
N PRO A 146 -6.05 0.55 5.53
CA PRO A 146 -5.46 -0.17 6.62
C PRO A 146 -6.53 -0.63 7.63
N PRO A 147 -6.33 -1.77 8.32
CA PRO A 147 -7.39 -2.54 8.99
C PRO A 147 -8.25 -1.78 10.01
N HIS A 148 -7.73 -0.68 10.56
CA HIS A 148 -8.39 0.17 11.54
C HIS A 148 -9.28 1.26 10.93
N LEU A 149 -9.25 1.48 9.61
CA LEU A 149 -10.20 2.35 8.90
C LEU A 149 -11.50 1.62 8.56
N HIS A 150 -11.69 0.40 9.07
CA HIS A 150 -12.91 -0.37 8.96
C HIS A 150 -13.74 -0.30 10.24
N ALA A 151 -14.15 0.87 10.72
CA ALA A 151 -15.29 1.00 11.64
C ALA A 151 -15.62 2.46 11.96
N GLY A 152 -16.83 2.89 11.58
CA GLY A 152 -17.62 3.80 12.42
C GLY A 152 -17.84 5.24 11.94
N ASP A 153 -18.48 5.44 10.79
CA ASP A 153 -19.21 6.68 10.48
C ASP A 153 -20.69 6.38 10.13
N GLU A 154 -21.33 5.53 10.93
CA GLU A 154 -22.81 5.33 10.91
C GLU A 154 -23.48 5.77 12.23
N SER A 155 -22.92 6.74 12.95
CA SER A 155 -23.60 7.34 14.11
C SER A 155 -24.20 8.70 13.75
N GLY A 156 -25.26 8.65 12.95
CA GLY A 156 -25.98 9.84 12.48
C GLY A 156 -27.47 9.60 12.24
N MET A 157 -28.10 8.63 12.91
CA MET A 157 -29.56 8.48 12.93
C MET A 157 -30.10 9.00 14.26
N GLY A 158 -30.50 10.27 14.26
CA GLY A 158 -31.11 10.93 15.41
C GLY A 158 -32.45 10.30 15.77
N ILE A 159 -32.53 9.71 16.96
CA ILE A 159 -33.79 9.43 17.63
C ILE A 159 -34.10 10.60 18.56
N ALA A 160 -34.95 11.50 18.07
CA ALA A 160 -35.62 12.50 18.89
C ALA A 160 -36.53 11.79 19.90
N LYS A 161 -36.20 11.89 21.18
CA LYS A 161 -37.14 11.54 22.26
C LYS A 161 -38.05 12.74 22.52
N LYS A 162 -39.36 12.50 22.37
CA LYS A 162 -40.45 13.33 22.89
C LYS A 162 -40.85 12.82 24.26
#